data_AF-A0A535DBC4-F1
#
_entry.id   AF-A0A535DBC4-F1
#
_cell.length_a   1.000
_cell.length_b   1.000
_cell.length_c   1.000
_cell.angle_alpha   90.00
_cell.angle_beta   90.00
_cell.angle_gamma   90.00
#
_symmetry.space_group_name_H-M   'P 1'
#
loop_
_entity.id
_entity.type
_entity.pdbx_description
1 polymer ?
#
loop_
_entity_poly.entity_id
_entity_poly.type
_entity_poly.pdbx_seq_one_letter_code
_entity_poly.pdbx_strand_id
1 'polypeptide(L)'
;MNWLLVIVVVAVLLIGGCVLVVQQASESAQKSIDHGFRITCYDTGWHDGTSGNRRQPPADASACVTFYAKGYSDGQLARYNPPEE
;
A
#
# COMPACT_ATOMS: atom_id res chain seq x y z
N MET A 1 22.35 44.14 -14.12
CA MET A 1 22.01 42.99 -13.27
C MET A 1 20.83 42.29 -13.95
N ASN A 2 21.02 41.12 -14.55
CA ASN A 2 19.99 40.46 -15.35
C ASN A 2 18.95 39.78 -14.45
N TRP A 3 18.01 40.58 -13.94
CA TRP A 3 16.92 40.14 -13.06
C TRP A 3 16.06 39.02 -13.66
N LEU A 4 15.93 38.97 -15.00
CA LEU A 4 15.24 37.89 -15.72
C LEU A 4 15.90 36.52 -15.50
N LEU A 5 17.23 36.44 -15.47
CA LEU A 5 17.94 35.18 -15.23
C LEU A 5 17.71 34.67 -13.80
N VAL A 6 17.65 35.58 -12.82
CA VAL A 6 17.43 35.23 -11.41
C VAL A 6 16.05 34.58 -11.22
N ILE A 7 15.01 35.14 -11.84
CA ILE A 7 13.64 34.61 -11.77
C ILE A 7 13.58 33.20 -12.38
N VAL A 8 14.23 32.98 -13.53
CA VAL A 8 14.25 31.67 -14.18
C VAL A 8 14.97 30.64 -13.32
N VAL A 9 16.11 30.98 -12.72
CA VAL A 9 16.85 30.05 -11.85
C VAL A 9 16.05 29.69 -10.61
N VAL A 10 15.38 30.66 -9.97
CA VAL A 10 14.52 30.40 -8.81
C VAL A 10 13.33 29.52 -9.18
N ALA A 11 12.70 29.75 -10.34
CA ALA A 11 11.60 28.92 -10.83
C ALA A 11 12.06 27.47 -11.11
N VAL A 12 13.22 27.28 -11.74
CA VAL A 12 13.78 25.95 -12.00
C VAL A 12 14.12 25.22 -10.70
N LEU A 13 14.67 25.92 -9.70
CA LEU A 13 14.98 25.34 -8.39
C LEU A 13 13.70 24.95 -7.61
N LEU A 14 12.66 25.78 -7.67
CA LEU A 14 11.37 25.47 -7.05
C LEU A 14 10.69 24.27 -7.69
N ILE A 15 10.66 24.20 -9.03
CA ILE A 15 10.06 23.07 -9.75
C ILE A 15 10.88 21.80 -9.53
N GLY A 16 12.22 21.87 -9.63
CA GLY A 16 13.10 20.74 -9.37
C GLY A 16 13.02 20.20 -7.93
N GLY A 17 12.92 21.10 -6.95
CA GLY A 17 12.72 20.74 -5.54
C GLY A 17 11.37 20.07 -5.29
N CYS A 18 10.30 20.56 -5.91
CA CYS A 18 8.97 19.95 -5.80
C CYS A 18 8.91 18.54 -6.39
N VAL A 19 9.58 18.28 -7.52
CA VAL A 19 9.58 16.95 -8.14
C VAL A 19 10.22 15.89 -7.25
N LEU A 20 11.34 16.23 -6.58
CA LEU A 20 12.05 15.31 -5.69
C LEU A 20 11.22 14.93 -4.45
N VAL A 21 10.49 15.89 -3.87
CA VAL A 21 9.62 15.64 -2.71
C VAL A 21 8.41 14.79 -3.09
N VAL A 22 7.83 15.02 -4.27
CA VAL A 22 6.67 14.25 -4.77
C VAL A 22 7.05 12.80 -5.11
N GLN A 23 8.27 12.56 -5.62
CA GLN A 23 8.76 11.19 -5.86
C GLN A 23 8.93 10.40 -4.55
N GLN A 24 9.56 10.99 -3.53
CA GLN A 24 9.70 10.35 -2.22
C GLN A 24 8.35 10.12 -1.51
N ALA A 25 7.42 11.07 -1.63
CA ALA A 25 6.07 10.91 -1.10
C ALA A 25 5.30 9.78 -1.81
N SER A 26 5.54 9.59 -3.12
CA SER A 26 4.88 8.55 -3.92
C SER A 26 5.41 7.15 -3.58
N GLU A 27 6.72 6.97 -3.42
CA GLU A 27 7.30 5.69 -2.97
C GLU A 27 6.85 5.32 -1.56
N SER A 28 6.83 6.31 -0.65
CA SER A 28 6.37 6.11 0.72
C SER A 28 4.88 5.76 0.77
N ALA A 29 4.05 6.48 0.01
CA ALA A 29 2.62 6.20 -0.08
C ALA A 29 2.37 4.83 -0.73
N GLN A 30 3.08 4.47 -1.81
CA GLN A 30 2.93 3.16 -2.44
C GLN A 30 3.31 2.02 -1.49
N LYS A 31 4.37 2.17 -0.70
CA LYS A 31 4.78 1.16 0.28
C LYS A 31 3.77 1.00 1.41
N SER A 32 3.23 2.10 1.93
CA SER A 32 2.18 2.07 2.96
C SER A 32 0.86 1.53 2.42
N ILE A 33 0.51 1.85 1.17
CA ILE A 33 -0.69 1.34 0.50
C ILE A 33 -0.57 -0.18 0.28
N ASP A 34 0.60 -0.67 -0.16
CA ASP A 34 0.83 -2.10 -0.35
C ASP A 34 0.73 -2.88 0.97
N HIS A 35 1.31 -2.36 2.06
CA HIS A 35 1.23 -3.01 3.37
C HIS A 35 -0.22 -3.04 3.91
N GLY A 36 -0.93 -1.91 3.89
CA GLY A 36 -2.33 -1.84 4.31
C GLY A 36 -3.25 -2.72 3.47
N PHE A 37 -2.97 -2.83 2.17
CA PHE A 37 -3.67 -3.73 1.27
C PHE A 37 -3.47 -5.21 1.64
N ARG A 38 -2.23 -5.61 1.95
CA ARG A 38 -1.90 -6.98 2.37
C ARG A 38 -2.59 -7.36 3.68
N ILE A 39 -2.60 -6.48 4.68
CA ILE A 39 -3.32 -6.71 5.95
C ILE A 39 -4.82 -6.84 5.70
N THR A 40 -5.43 -5.92 4.94
CA THR A 40 -6.88 -5.94 4.69
C THR A 40 -7.31 -7.25 4.01
N CYS A 41 -6.53 -7.74 3.05
CA CYS A 41 -6.79 -9.01 2.39
C CYS A 41 -6.67 -10.20 3.36
N TYR A 42 -5.66 -10.19 4.24
CA TYR A 42 -5.49 -11.20 5.29
C TYR A 42 -6.68 -11.20 6.27
N ASP A 43 -7.06 -10.04 6.80
CA ASP A 43 -8.14 -9.89 7.78
C ASP A 43 -9.49 -10.35 7.23
N THR A 44 -9.77 -9.99 5.98
CA THR A 44 -10.99 -10.45 5.30
C THR A 44 -11.01 -11.97 5.21
N GLY A 45 -9.88 -12.58 4.81
CA GLY A 45 -9.72 -14.03 4.78
C GLY A 45 -9.93 -14.64 6.16
N TRP A 46 -9.31 -14.09 7.18
CA TRP A 46 -9.39 -14.57 8.56
C TRP A 46 -10.82 -14.54 9.11
N HIS A 47 -11.53 -13.43 8.89
CA HIS A 47 -12.93 -13.31 9.29
C HIS A 47 -13.83 -14.30 8.53
N ASP A 48 -13.57 -14.54 7.25
CA ASP A 48 -14.29 -15.52 6.46
C ASP A 48 -13.96 -16.96 6.92
N GLY A 49 -12.71 -17.22 7.31
CA GLY A 49 -12.25 -18.49 7.86
C GLY A 49 -12.88 -18.82 9.22
N THR A 50 -12.95 -17.85 10.13
CA THR A 50 -13.59 -18.00 11.45
C THR A 50 -15.10 -18.19 11.34
N SER A 51 -15.74 -17.58 10.34
CA SER A 51 -17.19 -17.75 10.07
C SER A 51 -17.53 -18.95 9.19
N GLY A 52 -16.52 -19.66 8.65
CA GLY A 52 -16.71 -20.80 7.75
C GLY A 52 -17.28 -20.44 6.37
N ASN A 53 -17.35 -19.15 6.04
CA ASN A 53 -17.93 -18.66 4.80
C ASN A 53 -16.83 -18.22 3.84
N ARG A 54 -16.37 -19.13 2.97
CA ARG A 54 -15.35 -18.78 1.97
C ARG A 54 -15.95 -17.87 0.91
N ARG A 55 -15.69 -16.57 1.01
CA ARG A 55 -16.05 -15.59 -0.03
C ARG A 55 -14.88 -15.40 -1.00
N GLN A 56 -15.11 -14.56 -2.00
CA GLN A 56 -14.09 -14.14 -2.94
C GLN A 56 -13.22 -13.04 -2.30
N PRO A 57 -11.91 -12.99 -2.59
CA PRO A 57 -11.04 -11.94 -2.09
C PRO A 57 -11.56 -10.55 -2.48
N PRO A 58 -11.34 -9.50 -1.67
CA PRO A 58 -11.82 -8.15 -1.95
C PRO A 58 -11.17 -7.52 -3.19
N ALA A 59 -10.05 -8.07 -3.65
CA ALA A 59 -9.37 -7.64 -4.87
C ALA A 59 -8.73 -8.83 -5.60
N ASP A 60 -8.80 -8.82 -6.93
CA ASP A 60 -8.21 -9.84 -7.81
C ASP A 60 -6.70 -9.67 -8.02
N ALA A 61 -6.03 -8.87 -7.18
CA ALA A 61 -4.58 -8.81 -7.16
C ALA A 61 -4.03 -10.14 -6.64
N SER A 62 -3.07 -10.74 -7.35
CA SER A 62 -2.47 -12.03 -6.99
C SER A 62 -1.97 -12.08 -5.54
N ALA A 63 -1.35 -10.99 -5.07
CA ALA A 63 -0.92 -10.84 -3.67
C ALA A 63 -2.09 -10.93 -2.69
N CYS A 64 -3.21 -10.26 -2.97
CA CYS A 64 -4.41 -10.27 -2.13
C CYS A 64 -4.99 -11.68 -2.02
N VAL A 65 -5.06 -12.41 -3.14
CA VAL A 65 -5.55 -13.80 -3.17
C VAL A 65 -4.70 -14.68 -2.25
N THR A 66 -3.37 -14.52 -2.26
CA THR A 66 -2.45 -15.26 -1.39
C THR A 66 -2.67 -14.91 0.09
N PHE A 67 -2.73 -13.62 0.44
CA PHE A 67 -2.94 -13.20 1.83
C PHE A 67 -4.33 -13.57 2.36
N TYR A 68 -5.36 -13.46 1.54
CA TYR A 68 -6.71 -13.91 1.84
C TYR A 68 -6.75 -15.42 2.11
N ALA A 69 -6.12 -16.23 1.26
CA ALA A 69 -6.07 -17.67 1.46
C ALA A 69 -5.36 -18.06 2.77
N LYS A 70 -4.25 -17.37 3.10
CA LYS A 70 -3.54 -17.55 4.37
C LYS A 70 -4.40 -17.14 5.57
N GLY A 71 -5.03 -15.96 5.50
CA GLY A 71 -5.95 -15.49 6.52
C GLY A 71 -7.08 -16.47 6.75
N TYR A 72 -7.69 -16.98 5.68
CA TYR A 72 -8.76 -17.97 5.75
C TYR A 72 -8.35 -19.26 6.46
N SER A 73 -7.19 -19.83 6.13
CA SER A 73 -6.69 -21.02 6.83
C SER A 73 -6.40 -20.73 8.31
N ASP A 74 -5.85 -19.56 8.61
CA ASP A 74 -5.52 -19.15 9.97
C ASP A 74 -6.80 -18.91 10.80
N GLY A 75 -7.84 -18.33 10.19
CA GLY A 75 -9.16 -18.12 10.78
C GLY A 75 -9.88 -19.43 11.09
N GLN A 76 -9.77 -20.44 10.23
CA GLN A 76 -10.28 -21.78 10.52
C GLN A 76 -9.60 -22.43 11.74
N LEU A 77 -8.36 -22.05 12.03
CA LEU A 77 -7.59 -22.52 13.19
C LEU A 77 -7.69 -21.59 14.40
N ALA A 78 -8.49 -20.52 14.33
CA ALA A 78 -8.58 -19.45 15.33
C ALA A 78 -7.21 -18.85 15.70
N ARG A 79 -6.29 -18.76 14.73
CA ARG A 79 -4.96 -18.15 14.88
C ARG A 79 -4.91 -16.87 14.09
N TYR A 80 -4.47 -15.76 14.67
CA TYR A 80 -4.33 -14.50 13.96
C TYR A 80 -2.85 -14.17 13.84
N ASN A 81 -2.33 -14.15 12.61
CA ASN A 81 -0.92 -13.93 12.28
C ASN A 81 -0.78 -13.13 10.96
N PRO A 82 -1.13 -11.83 10.98
CA PRO A 82 -1.07 -10.97 9.81
C PRO A 82 0.37 -10.79 9.32
N PRO A 83 0.57 -10.41 8.05
CA PRO A 83 1.90 -10.13 7.50
C PRO A 83 2.57 -8.96 8.24
N GLU A 84 3.80 -9.17 8.73
CA GLU A 84 4.66 -8.12 9.28
C GLU A 84 5.27 -7.26 8.15
N GLU A 85 5.59 -5.99 8.46
CA GLU A 85 6.10 -4.95 7.53
C GLU A 85 7.36 -5.34 6.75
#